data_AF-A0AAE4UV95-F1
#
_entry.id   AF-A0AAE4UV95-F1
#
_cell.length_a   1.000
_cell.length_b   1.000
_cell.length_c   1.000
_cell.angle_alpha   90.00
_cell.angle_beta   90.00
_cell.angle_gamma   90.00
#
_symmetry.space_group_name_H-M   'P 1'
#
loop_
_entity.id
_entity.type
_entity.pdbx_description
1 polymer ?
#
loop_
_entity_poly.entity_id
_entity_poly.type
_entity_poly.pdbx_seq_one_letter_code
_entity_poly.pdbx_strand_id
1 'polypeptide(L)' 'MAITPDTKNWTWVLERACPDCGFDSAEVRYTDIPDLVRANAAAWVPVLERPDVAVRPDEGTWSALEYAAHVRD' A
#
# COMPACT_ATOMS: atom_id res chain seq x y z
N MET A 1 -7.09 7.91 -19.60
CA MET A 1 -8.13 8.42 -18.69
C MET A 1 -7.46 8.79 -17.35
N ALA A 2 -8.03 9.70 -16.55
CA ALA A 2 -7.44 10.02 -15.24
C ALA A 2 -7.76 8.93 -14.21
N ILE A 3 -6.86 8.70 -13.25
CA ILE A 3 -7.07 7.77 -12.14
C ILE A 3 -8.16 8.35 -11.25
N THR A 4 -9.19 7.55 -10.98
CA THR A 4 -10.33 8.00 -10.18
C THR A 4 -9.92 8.05 -8.71
N PRO A 5 -10.09 9.19 -8.02
CA PRO A 5 -9.79 9.29 -6.60
C PRO A 5 -10.64 8.31 -5.78
N ASP A 6 -10.02 7.73 -4.76
CA ASP A 6 -10.74 6.88 -3.83
C ASP A 6 -11.71 7.70 -2.96
N THR A 7 -12.88 7.14 -2.69
CA THR A 7 -13.93 7.72 -1.84
C THR A 7 -14.24 6.87 -0.61
N LYS A 8 -13.49 5.77 -0.40
CA LYS A 8 -13.64 4.89 0.76
C LYS A 8 -13.29 5.63 2.05
N ASN A 9 -14.08 5.38 3.09
CA ASN A 9 -13.71 5.76 4.45
C ASN A 9 -12.70 4.74 5.02
N TRP A 10 -11.40 5.02 4.93
CA TRP A 10 -10.36 4.11 5.42
C TRP A 10 -10.40 3.83 6.93
N THR A 11 -11.14 4.58 7.74
CA THR A 11 -11.24 4.29 9.19
C THR A 11 -12.07 3.04 9.51
N TRP A 12 -12.77 2.44 8.54
CA TRP A 12 -13.53 1.20 8.78
C TRP A 12 -12.64 0.06 9.29
N VAL A 13 -11.33 0.10 9.02
CA VAL A 13 -10.34 -0.91 9.47
C VAL A 13 -10.19 -0.95 11.00
N LEU A 14 -10.68 0.07 11.70
CA LEU A 14 -10.71 0.11 13.17
C LEU A 14 -11.87 -0.70 13.76
N GLU A 15 -12.86 -1.04 12.94
CA GLU A 15 -14.10 -1.70 13.39
C GLU A 15 -14.13 -3.19 13.05
N ARG A 16 -13.34 -3.62 12.05
CA ARG A 16 -13.31 -5.01 11.57
C ARG A 16 -12.05 -5.33 10.80
N ALA A 17 -11.69 -6.61 10.75
CA ALA A 17 -10.64 -7.12 9.88
C ALA A 17 -10.95 -6.88 8.39
N CYS A 18 -9.90 -6.74 7.58
CA CYS A 18 -10.00 -6.53 6.15
C CYS A 18 -10.54 -7.79 5.45
N PRO A 19 -11.64 -7.69 4.68
CA PRO A 19 -12.19 -8.86 3.98
C PRO A 19 -11.30 -9.37 2.85
N ASP A 20 -10.44 -8.50 2.29
CA ASP A 20 -9.59 -8.83 1.14
C ASP A 20 -8.26 -9.48 1.54
N CYS A 21 -7.65 -9.01 2.63
CA CYS A 21 -6.32 -9.47 3.06
C CYS A 21 -6.25 -10.01 4.50
N GLY A 22 -7.35 -9.95 5.26
CA GLY A 22 -7.41 -10.45 6.64
C GLY A 22 -6.72 -9.58 7.70
N PHE A 23 -6.14 -8.44 7.33
CA PHE A 23 -5.50 -7.53 8.28
C PHE A 23 -6.47 -7.06 9.36
N ASP A 24 -6.12 -7.24 10.63
CA ASP A 24 -6.90 -6.78 11.78
C ASP A 24 -6.06 -5.77 12.59
N SER A 25 -6.55 -4.53 12.68
CA SER A 25 -5.86 -3.47 13.41
C SER A 25 -5.92 -3.65 14.93
N ALA A 26 -6.89 -4.41 15.45
CA ALA A 26 -7.05 -4.67 16.88
C ALA A 26 -5.92 -5.56 17.44
N GLU A 27 -5.31 -6.38 16.60
CA GLU A 27 -4.20 -7.27 16.96
C GLU A 27 -2.83 -6.58 16.92
N VAL A 28 -2.76 -5.34 16.40
CA VAL A 28 -1.50 -4.58 16.28
C VAL A 28 -1.31 -3.69 17.50
N ARG A 29 -0.28 -3.97 18.31
CA ARG A 29 0.06 -3.09 19.44
C ARG A 29 0.84 -1.89 18.92
N TYR A 30 0.72 -0.76 19.63
CA TYR A 30 1.47 0.45 19.29
C TYR A 30 2.99 0.21 19.18
N THR A 31 3.54 -0.66 20.03
CA THR A 31 4.97 -1.01 20.02
C THR A 31 5.41 -1.80 18.80
N ASP A 32 4.48 -2.42 18.07
CA ASP A 32 4.78 -3.21 16.87
C ASP A 32 4.92 -2.31 15.62
N ILE A 33 4.34 -1.10 15.67
CA ILE A 33 4.29 -0.16 14.53
C ILE A 33 5.69 0.14 13.94
N PRO A 34 6.73 0.46 14.73
CA PRO A 34 8.04 0.80 14.15
C PRO A 34 8.63 -0.32 13.29
N ASP A 35 8.45 -1.58 13.69
CA ASP A 35 8.98 -2.73 12.96
C ASP A 35 8.13 -3.05 11.74
N LEU A 36 6.80 -2.95 11.86
CA LEU A 36 5.87 -3.09 10.74
C LEU A 36 6.13 -2.08 9.62
N VAL A 37 6.37 -0.81 9.97
CA VAL A 37 6.68 0.25 9.00
C VAL A 37 7.99 -0.03 8.27
N ARG A 38 9.04 -0.47 8.98
CA ARG A 38 10.33 -0.82 8.35
C ARG A 38 10.20 -2.06 7.46
N ALA A 39 9.46 -3.07 7.91
CA ALA A 39 9.20 -4.26 7.10
C ALA A 39 8.43 -3.91 5.83
N ASN A 40 7.42 -3.03 5.92
CA ASN A 40 6.68 -2.54 4.77
C ASN A 40 7.59 -1.78 3.79
N ALA A 41 8.44 -0.88 4.27
CA ALA A 41 9.39 -0.15 3.43
C ALA A 41 10.40 -1.09 2.75
N ALA A 42 10.91 -2.10 3.46
CA ALA A 42 11.85 -3.08 2.91
C ALA A 42 11.22 -3.94 1.80
N ALA A 43 9.90 -4.20 1.86
CA ALA A 43 9.19 -4.97 0.85
C ALA A 43 9.16 -4.30 -0.53
N TRP A 44 9.37 -2.98 -0.60
CA TRP A 44 9.42 -2.24 -1.87
C TRP A 44 10.71 -2.45 -2.67
N VAL A 45 11.84 -2.77 -2.02
CA VAL A 45 13.14 -2.92 -2.67
C VAL A 45 13.11 -3.88 -3.87
N PRO A 46 12.67 -5.15 -3.74
CA PRO A 46 12.62 -6.07 -4.87
C PRO A 46 11.56 -5.69 -5.93
N VAL A 47 10.58 -4.84 -5.60
CA VAL A 47 9.62 -4.30 -6.58
C VAL A 47 10.30 -3.23 -7.44
N LEU A 48 11.08 -2.35 -6.81
CA LEU A 48 11.79 -1.26 -7.45
C LEU A 48 12.93 -1.72 -8.37
N GLU A 49 13.46 -2.92 -8.15
CA GLU A 49 14.48 -3.55 -9.00
C GLU A 49 13.93 -4.17 -10.30
N ARG A 50 12.60 -4.27 -10.45
CA ARG A 50 12.00 -4.90 -11.64
C ARG A 50 12.21 -4.03 -12.88
N PRO A 51 12.51 -4.63 -14.05
CA PRO A 51 12.79 -3.89 -15.28
C PRO A 51 11.57 -3.11 -15.80
N ASP A 52 10.36 -3.52 -15.43
CA ASP A 52 9.08 -2.94 -15.84
C ASP A 52 8.45 -2.03 -14.77
N VAL A 53 9.18 -1.66 -13.71
CA VAL A 53 8.64 -0.90 -12.57
C VAL A 53 7.96 0.41 -12.97
N ALA A 54 8.40 1.04 -14.07
CA ALA A 54 7.85 2.29 -14.59
C ALA A 54 6.69 2.09 -15.60
N VAL A 55 6.37 0.85 -15.96
CA VAL A 55 5.31 0.54 -16.91
C VAL A 55 3.95 0.54 -16.19
N ARG A 56 3.00 1.32 -16.71
CA ARG A 56 1.61 1.26 -16.26
C ARG A 56 0.91 0.07 -16.92
N PRO A 57 0.18 -0.77 -16.18
CA PRO A 57 -0.54 -1.90 -16.78
C PRO A 57 -1.75 -1.44 -17.62
N ASP A 58 -2.36 -0.31 -17.27
CA ASP A 58 -3.45 0.32 -18.00
C ASP A 58 -3.51 1.83 -17.67
N GLU A 59 -4.41 2.57 -18.34
CA GLU A 59 -4.51 4.03 -18.16
C GLU A 59 -5.02 4.47 -16.77
N GLY A 60 -5.73 3.59 -16.06
CA GLY A 60 -6.36 3.82 -14.76
C GLY A 60 -5.56 3.30 -13.56
N THR A 61 -4.35 2.78 -13.79
CA THR A 61 -3.50 2.20 -12.74
C THR A 61 -2.11 2.83 -12.77
N TRP A 62 -1.61 3.27 -11.60
CA TRP A 62 -0.22 3.72 -11.47
C TRP A 62 0.76 2.58 -11.77
N SER A 63 1.91 2.93 -12.34
CA SER A 63 3.05 2.03 -12.36
C SER A 63 3.53 1.76 -10.94
N ALA A 64 4.27 0.68 -10.73
CA ALA A 64 4.80 0.36 -9.41
C ALA A 64 5.72 1.48 -8.88
N LEU A 65 6.46 2.16 -9.75
CA LEU A 65 7.32 3.29 -9.40
C LEU A 65 6.51 4.50 -8.92
N GLU A 66 5.44 4.85 -9.63
CA GLU A 66 4.57 5.97 -9.26
C GLU A 66 3.87 5.70 -7.92
N TYR A 67 3.38 4.48 -7.72
CA TYR A 67 2.75 4.10 -6.45
C TYR A 67 3.76 4.09 -5.30
N ALA A 68 4.99 3.60 -5.52
CA ALA A 68 6.06 3.66 -4.52
C ALA A 68 6.41 5.10 -4.12
N ALA A 69 6.47 6.03 -5.08
CA ALA A 69 6.69 7.44 -4.80
C ALA A 69 5.54 8.05 -3.97
N HIS A 70 4.29 7.68 -4.28
CA HIS A 70 3.13 8.13 -3.52
C HIS A 70 3.14 7.63 -2.08
N VAL A 71 3.41 6.35 -1.81
CA VAL A 71 3.37 5.82 -0.44
C VAL A 71 4.57 6.24 0.42
N ARG A 72 5.65 6.73 -0.21
CA ARG A 72 6.80 7.29 0.47
C ARG A 72 6.49 8.68 1.05
N ASP A 73 5.73 9.50 0.31
CA ASP A 73 5.45 10.91 0.59
C ASP A 73 4.22 11.10 1.49
#